data_AF-A0A2J8BAG3-F1
#
_entry.id   AF-A0A2J8BAG3-F1
#
_cell.length_a   1.000
_cell.length_b   1.000
_cell.length_c   1.000
_cell.angle_alpha   90.00
_cell.angle_beta   90.00
_cell.angle_gamma   90.00
#
_symmetry.space_group_name_H-M   'P 1'
#
loop_
_entity.id
_entity.type
_entity.pdbx_description
1 polymer ?
#
loop_
_entity_poly.entity_id
_entity_poly.type
_entity_poly.pdbx_seq_one_letter_code
_entity_poly.pdbx_strand_id
1 'polypeptide(L)'
;MMKAIMRRICLMSMVMTLGMGCMQGDIMGKSPESTLAIESFYQHKFIQGRGEAFHPNEYITREGLATILARMIGSPVGRMHSYKDVKGRWSEQAIATVQQKKIMTGTKTRLFYPERRISRQQFAIILYNYMKYQKWDVSRQGKRYRDDKQIETKAKRAVYAVATYDIMPMTKEFFLPRAWVTRQEAVMWLHRLYVLEEARMKQAHTTNLMETSGVKGIVPASAKGVAPVVVEEKQIEQAVLAILEKEYGSIKAFSEDGVLYWQGDILHVRMKSTAHRKAVQRCVAGMPQTMAVRVTVQAAQYSTVDYQRLIEKAKQVYIAHNPQGKVQDARINYIQEKIVFKMKGMSTETRQALQDAVGNVLLLIVI
;
A
#
# COMPACT_ATOMS: atom_id res chain seq x y z
N MET A 1 24.03 -4.59 35.62
CA MET A 1 22.57 -4.46 35.40
C MET A 1 22.16 -4.22 33.93
N MET A 2 23.10 -4.19 32.95
CA MET A 2 22.79 -3.96 31.52
C MET A 2 22.67 -5.22 30.64
N LYS A 3 22.85 -6.43 31.19
CA LYS A 3 22.74 -7.70 30.43
C LYS A 3 21.34 -8.34 30.44
N ALA A 4 20.34 -7.71 31.06
CA ALA A 4 18.97 -8.24 31.17
C ALA A 4 17.93 -7.55 30.27
N ILE A 5 18.26 -6.41 29.63
CA ILE A 5 17.33 -5.67 28.76
C ILE A 5 17.46 -6.11 27.28
N MET A 6 18.60 -6.70 26.88
CA MET A 6 18.82 -7.22 25.51
C MET A 6 18.14 -8.56 25.20
N ARG A 7 17.44 -9.18 26.14
CA ARG A 7 16.73 -10.47 25.94
C ARG A 7 15.21 -10.35 25.75
N ARG A 8 14.65 -9.14 25.71
CA ARG A 8 13.20 -8.93 25.45
C ARG A 8 12.85 -8.29 24.11
N ILE A 9 13.84 -7.91 23.30
CA ILE A 9 13.62 -7.41 21.93
C ILE A 9 13.68 -8.55 20.87
N CYS A 10 14.13 -9.75 21.27
CA CYS A 10 14.30 -10.89 20.36
C CYS A 10 13.06 -11.82 20.24
N LEU A 11 11.89 -11.44 20.76
CA LEU A 11 10.70 -12.31 20.76
C LEU A 11 9.44 -11.70 20.11
N MET A 12 9.56 -10.58 19.40
CA MET A 12 8.47 -10.04 18.55
C MET A 12 8.77 -10.07 17.05
N SER A 13 9.91 -10.65 16.64
CA SER A 13 10.27 -10.80 15.22
C SER A 13 10.05 -12.22 14.67
N MET A 14 9.43 -13.13 15.46
CA MET A 14 9.33 -14.56 15.12
C MET A 14 7.90 -15.06 14.83
N VAL A 15 6.93 -14.18 14.53
CA VAL A 15 5.54 -14.59 14.21
C VAL A 15 5.02 -14.06 12.86
N MET A 16 5.89 -13.61 11.95
CA MET A 16 5.44 -13.17 10.60
C MET A 16 6.09 -13.93 9.43
N THR A 17 6.66 -15.11 9.64
CA THR A 17 7.31 -15.88 8.54
C THR A 17 6.42 -16.95 7.92
N LEU A 18 5.27 -17.29 8.52
CA LEU A 18 4.42 -18.40 8.03
C LEU A 18 3.26 -17.96 7.09
N GLY A 19 3.04 -16.65 6.91
CA GLY A 19 1.90 -16.16 6.13
C GLY A 19 2.22 -15.60 4.74
N MET A 20 3.47 -15.26 4.42
CA MET A 20 3.82 -14.58 3.15
C MET A 20 4.34 -15.53 2.06
N GLY A 21 4.76 -16.76 2.40
CA GLY A 21 5.45 -17.66 1.47
C GLY A 21 4.60 -18.19 0.31
N CYS A 22 3.28 -18.27 0.50
CA CYS A 22 2.32 -18.84 -0.44
C CYS A 22 1.51 -17.80 -1.24
N MET A 23 1.46 -16.56 -0.72
CA MET A 23 0.72 -15.41 -1.27
C MET A 23 1.28 -14.84 -2.57
N GLN A 24 2.52 -15.19 -2.92
CA GLN A 24 3.20 -14.50 -3.98
C GLN A 24 2.65 -14.84 -5.36
N GLY A 25 2.16 -16.07 -5.56
CA GLY A 25 1.82 -16.61 -6.88
C GLY A 25 0.70 -15.87 -7.61
N ASP A 26 -0.32 -15.38 -6.91
CA ASP A 26 -1.50 -14.75 -7.50
C ASP A 26 -1.45 -13.22 -7.54
N ILE A 27 -0.53 -12.60 -6.80
CA ILE A 27 -0.20 -11.17 -6.85
C ILE A 27 0.92 -10.88 -7.89
N MET A 28 1.61 -11.91 -8.41
CA MET A 28 2.64 -11.74 -9.46
C MET A 28 2.07 -11.08 -10.72
N GLY A 29 2.76 -10.07 -11.25
CA GLY A 29 2.37 -9.32 -12.46
C GLY A 29 1.30 -8.24 -12.25
N LYS A 30 0.93 -7.93 -10.99
CA LYS A 30 0.02 -6.82 -10.65
C LYS A 30 0.76 -5.49 -10.53
N SER A 31 0.02 -4.37 -10.58
CA SER A 31 0.62 -3.03 -10.53
C SER A 31 1.33 -2.79 -9.19
N PRO A 32 2.43 -2.00 -9.15
CA PRO A 32 3.15 -1.70 -7.91
C PRO A 32 2.25 -1.16 -6.80
N GLU A 33 1.30 -0.29 -7.14
CA GLU A 33 0.30 0.25 -6.22
C GLU A 33 -0.54 -0.85 -5.56
N SER A 34 -1.00 -1.82 -6.35
CA SER A 34 -1.82 -2.91 -5.84
C SER A 34 -1.04 -3.85 -4.92
N THR A 35 0.21 -4.15 -5.26
CA THR A 35 1.10 -4.96 -4.43
C THR A 35 1.35 -4.28 -3.09
N LEU A 36 1.69 -2.98 -3.11
CA LEU A 36 1.92 -2.17 -1.91
C LEU A 36 0.69 -2.11 -1.00
N ALA A 37 -0.50 -1.86 -1.58
CA ALA A 37 -1.75 -1.81 -0.81
C ALA A 37 -2.04 -3.15 -0.11
N ILE A 38 -1.82 -4.26 -0.82
CA ILE A 38 -2.03 -5.60 -0.29
C ILE A 38 -1.05 -5.89 0.85
N GLU A 39 0.24 -5.66 0.63
CA GLU A 39 1.28 -5.87 1.65
C GLU A 39 1.02 -5.05 2.91
N SER A 40 0.67 -3.77 2.75
CA SER A 40 0.29 -2.88 3.85
C SER A 40 -0.90 -3.45 4.65
N PHE A 41 -1.95 -3.92 3.98
CA PHE A 41 -3.15 -4.45 4.65
C PHE A 41 -2.90 -5.77 5.38
N TYR A 42 -1.91 -6.56 4.93
CA TYR A 42 -1.42 -7.72 5.67
C TYR A 42 -0.62 -7.34 6.91
N GLN A 43 0.31 -6.38 6.78
CA GLN A 43 1.14 -5.92 7.89
C GLN A 43 0.29 -5.36 9.04
N HIS A 44 -0.74 -4.57 8.70
CA HIS A 44 -1.70 -4.03 9.66
C HIS A 44 -2.74 -5.06 10.13
N LYS A 45 -2.72 -6.29 9.60
CA LYS A 45 -3.68 -7.37 9.88
C LYS A 45 -5.14 -6.99 9.56
N PHE A 46 -5.35 -6.06 8.63
CA PHE A 46 -6.69 -5.67 8.15
C PHE A 46 -7.29 -6.74 7.25
N ILE A 47 -6.47 -7.45 6.49
CA ILE A 47 -6.90 -8.57 5.67
C ILE A 47 -6.11 -9.84 6.00
N GLN A 48 -6.75 -10.98 5.76
CA GLN A 48 -6.12 -12.30 5.78
C GLN A 48 -6.43 -12.98 4.44
N GLY A 49 -5.50 -13.81 3.98
CA GLY A 49 -5.70 -14.64 2.80
C GLY A 49 -6.78 -15.68 3.05
N ARG A 50 -7.33 -16.26 1.98
CA ARG A 50 -8.14 -17.48 2.09
C ARG A 50 -7.24 -18.65 1.77
N GLY A 51 -6.96 -19.49 2.76
CA GLY A 51 -5.91 -20.49 2.63
C GLY A 51 -4.57 -19.82 2.34
N GLU A 52 -4.00 -20.14 1.19
CA GLU A 52 -2.64 -19.75 0.80
C GLU A 52 -2.55 -18.55 -0.17
N ALA A 53 -3.68 -18.01 -0.63
CA ALA A 53 -3.71 -16.99 -1.70
C ALA A 53 -4.57 -15.74 -1.37
N PHE A 54 -4.29 -14.64 -2.05
CA PHE A 54 -5.03 -13.36 -1.89
C PHE A 54 -6.33 -13.32 -2.68
N HIS A 55 -6.36 -13.96 -3.84
CA HIS A 55 -7.39 -13.96 -4.88
C HIS A 55 -7.73 -12.55 -5.40
N PRO A 56 -6.80 -11.83 -6.04
CA PRO A 56 -6.97 -10.42 -6.38
C PRO A 56 -8.13 -10.14 -7.35
N ASN A 57 -8.37 -11.06 -8.29
CA ASN A 57 -9.37 -10.89 -9.35
C ASN A 57 -10.79 -11.31 -8.91
N GLU A 58 -10.93 -11.95 -7.75
CA GLU A 58 -12.25 -12.32 -7.25
C GLU A 58 -13.01 -11.09 -6.76
N TYR A 59 -14.32 -11.09 -6.92
CA TYR A 59 -15.14 -9.99 -6.44
C TYR A 59 -15.25 -9.98 -4.91
N ILE A 60 -15.15 -8.80 -4.33
CA ILE A 60 -15.30 -8.64 -2.89
C ILE A 60 -16.77 -8.80 -2.48
N THR A 61 -17.00 -9.59 -1.42
CA THR A 61 -18.31 -9.75 -0.81
C THR A 61 -18.56 -8.69 0.26
N ARG A 62 -19.83 -8.47 0.60
CA ARG A 62 -20.23 -7.54 1.68
C ARG A 62 -19.61 -7.91 3.02
N GLU A 63 -19.55 -9.18 3.36
CA GLU A 63 -18.94 -9.63 4.61
C GLU A 63 -17.42 -9.55 4.61
N GLY A 64 -16.79 -9.76 3.46
CA GLY A 64 -15.36 -9.56 3.29
C GLY A 64 -14.98 -8.10 3.52
N LEU A 65 -15.70 -7.16 2.89
CA LEU A 65 -15.48 -5.73 3.09
C LEU A 65 -15.77 -5.28 4.53
N ALA A 66 -16.86 -5.77 5.12
CA ALA A 66 -17.22 -5.47 6.51
C ALA A 66 -16.11 -5.87 7.48
N THR A 67 -15.47 -7.02 7.24
CA THR A 67 -14.36 -7.51 8.06
C THR A 67 -13.12 -6.62 7.97
N ILE A 68 -12.75 -6.20 6.76
CA ILE A 68 -11.61 -5.29 6.57
C ILE A 68 -11.86 -3.96 7.29
N LEU A 69 -13.04 -3.36 7.08
CA LEU A 69 -13.41 -2.08 7.70
C LEU A 69 -13.48 -2.19 9.23
N ALA A 70 -14.05 -3.27 9.77
CA ALA A 70 -14.10 -3.49 11.22
C ALA A 70 -12.70 -3.57 11.84
N ARG A 71 -11.75 -4.22 11.15
CA ARG A 71 -10.35 -4.29 11.59
C ARG A 71 -9.65 -2.93 11.52
N MET A 72 -9.91 -2.14 10.47
CA MET A 72 -9.40 -0.76 10.37
C MET A 72 -9.89 0.15 11.49
N ILE A 73 -11.07 -0.12 12.08
CA ILE A 73 -11.63 0.67 13.19
C ILE A 73 -10.97 0.34 14.55
N GLY A 74 -10.39 -0.86 14.72
CA GLY A 74 -9.50 -1.19 15.84
C GLY A 74 -10.10 -1.34 17.25
N SER A 75 -11.41 -1.19 17.49
CA SER A 75 -11.97 -1.26 18.86
C SER A 75 -13.49 -1.51 18.94
N PRO A 76 -14.01 -2.04 20.07
CA PRO A 76 -14.45 -3.43 20.19
C PRO A 76 -15.62 -3.78 19.27
N VAL A 77 -15.60 -5.03 18.85
CA VAL A 77 -16.59 -5.66 17.98
C VAL A 77 -18.01 -5.44 18.47
N GLY A 78 -18.85 -4.92 17.58
CA GLY A 78 -20.29 -4.85 17.81
C GLY A 78 -20.82 -6.24 18.16
N ARG A 79 -21.55 -6.36 19.27
CA ARG A 79 -22.12 -7.64 19.73
C ARG A 79 -23.56 -7.87 19.29
N MET A 80 -24.22 -6.84 18.75
CA MET A 80 -25.66 -6.87 18.49
C MET A 80 -25.96 -6.45 17.06
N HIS A 81 -26.70 -7.29 16.35
CA HIS A 81 -27.38 -6.96 15.10
C HIS A 81 -28.72 -7.70 15.05
N SER A 82 -29.63 -7.25 14.18
CA SER A 82 -30.93 -7.90 13.98
C SER A 82 -30.98 -8.77 12.72
N TYR A 83 -29.89 -8.85 11.95
CA TYR A 83 -29.86 -9.57 10.68
C TYR A 83 -30.00 -11.09 10.86
N LYS A 84 -30.95 -11.69 10.14
CA LYS A 84 -31.25 -13.12 10.25
C LYS A 84 -30.19 -14.00 9.57
N ASP A 85 -29.62 -13.52 8.48
CA ASP A 85 -28.66 -14.19 7.60
C ASP A 85 -27.19 -14.01 8.04
N VAL A 86 -26.95 -13.47 9.23
CA VAL A 86 -25.61 -13.17 9.76
C VAL A 86 -25.26 -14.02 10.98
N LYS A 87 -26.25 -14.51 11.73
CA LYS A 87 -26.04 -15.29 12.95
C LYS A 87 -25.21 -16.55 12.67
N GLY A 88 -24.17 -16.77 13.48
CA GLY A 88 -23.26 -17.91 13.37
C GLY A 88 -22.22 -17.79 12.25
N ARG A 89 -22.17 -16.67 11.51
CA ARG A 89 -21.14 -16.47 10.48
C ARG A 89 -19.85 -15.96 11.10
N TRP A 90 -18.72 -16.35 10.51
CA TRP A 90 -17.38 -15.85 10.86
C TRP A 90 -17.28 -14.31 10.81
N SER A 91 -18.11 -13.66 10.00
CA SER A 91 -18.17 -12.23 9.78
C SER A 91 -19.16 -11.49 10.69
N GLU A 92 -19.87 -12.21 11.57
CA GLU A 92 -20.97 -11.68 12.40
C GLU A 92 -20.59 -10.43 13.18
N GLN A 93 -19.48 -10.52 13.93
CA GLN A 93 -18.99 -9.42 14.75
C GLN A 93 -18.52 -8.22 13.91
N ALA A 94 -17.89 -8.48 12.76
CA ALA A 94 -17.49 -7.42 11.84
C ALA A 94 -18.70 -6.68 11.27
N ILE A 95 -19.73 -7.43 10.85
CA ILE A 95 -20.98 -6.89 10.33
C ILE A 95 -21.70 -6.05 11.38
N ALA A 96 -21.78 -6.53 12.62
CA ALA A 96 -22.34 -5.76 13.74
C ALA A 96 -21.57 -4.45 13.97
N THR A 97 -20.23 -4.48 13.87
CA THR A 97 -19.38 -3.30 14.04
C THR A 97 -19.69 -2.23 12.99
N VAL A 98 -19.63 -2.59 11.70
CA VAL A 98 -19.88 -1.63 10.61
C VAL A 98 -21.33 -1.15 10.59
N GLN A 99 -22.28 -1.95 11.09
CA GLN A 99 -23.68 -1.55 11.25
C GLN A 99 -23.84 -0.53 12.38
N GLN A 100 -23.27 -0.78 13.55
CA GLN A 100 -23.34 0.13 14.70
C GLN A 100 -22.73 1.49 14.37
N LYS A 101 -21.62 1.51 13.61
CA LYS A 101 -20.98 2.74 13.14
C LYS A 101 -21.68 3.37 11.93
N LYS A 102 -22.77 2.77 11.43
CA LYS A 102 -23.55 3.21 10.26
C LYS A 102 -22.73 3.31 8.97
N ILE A 103 -21.68 2.49 8.85
CA ILE A 103 -20.81 2.41 7.67
C ILE A 103 -21.46 1.52 6.60
N MET A 104 -21.95 0.35 7.02
CA MET A 104 -22.70 -0.57 6.17
C MET A 104 -24.05 -0.91 6.81
N THR A 105 -25.10 -0.98 6.01
CA THR A 105 -26.44 -1.35 6.47
C THR A 105 -27.03 -2.46 5.60
N GLY A 106 -27.94 -3.23 6.18
CA GLY A 106 -28.76 -4.23 5.50
C GLY A 106 -30.12 -3.65 5.09
N THR A 107 -31.08 -4.54 4.81
CA THR A 107 -32.43 -4.18 4.37
C THR A 107 -33.37 -3.90 5.53
N LYS A 108 -34.51 -3.29 5.21
CA LYS A 108 -35.64 -3.12 6.14
C LYS A 108 -36.19 -4.46 6.66
N THR A 109 -36.03 -5.53 5.89
CA THR A 109 -36.45 -6.91 6.25
C THR A 109 -35.43 -7.66 7.11
N ARG A 110 -34.43 -6.96 7.67
CA ARG A 110 -33.38 -7.53 8.52
C ARG A 110 -32.53 -8.59 7.80
N LEU A 111 -32.13 -8.31 6.56
CA LEU A 111 -31.15 -9.10 5.81
C LEU A 111 -29.91 -8.26 5.48
N PHE A 112 -28.71 -8.83 5.63
CA PHE A 112 -27.46 -8.15 5.29
C PHE A 112 -26.93 -8.54 3.90
N TYR A 113 -27.23 -9.74 3.43
CA TYR A 113 -26.65 -10.41 2.25
C TYR A 113 -25.11 -10.50 2.29
N PRO A 114 -24.53 -11.27 3.24
CA PRO A 114 -23.08 -11.36 3.47
C PRO A 114 -22.25 -11.67 2.21
N GLU A 115 -22.70 -12.65 1.43
CA GLU A 115 -21.97 -13.18 0.26
C GLU A 115 -22.17 -12.36 -1.02
N ARG A 116 -23.08 -11.38 -1.00
CA ARG A 116 -23.39 -10.59 -2.20
C ARG A 116 -22.19 -9.73 -2.59
N ARG A 117 -21.87 -9.72 -3.88
CA ARG A 117 -20.87 -8.85 -4.49
C ARG A 117 -21.27 -7.39 -4.38
N ILE A 118 -20.28 -6.50 -4.38
CA ILE A 118 -20.46 -5.06 -4.23
C ILE A 118 -20.15 -4.37 -5.55
N SER A 119 -21.04 -3.49 -6.01
CA SER A 119 -20.77 -2.66 -7.18
C SER A 119 -19.97 -1.41 -6.81
N ARG A 120 -19.28 -0.80 -7.78
CA ARG A 120 -18.45 0.40 -7.56
C ARG A 120 -19.20 1.54 -6.85
N GLN A 121 -20.44 1.83 -7.26
CA GLN A 121 -21.24 2.87 -6.59
C GLN A 121 -21.64 2.50 -5.15
N GLN A 122 -21.86 1.21 -4.87
CA GLN A 122 -22.13 0.74 -3.51
C GLN A 122 -20.88 0.86 -2.64
N PHE A 123 -19.72 0.54 -3.19
CA PHE A 123 -18.43 0.71 -2.52
C PHE A 123 -18.17 2.19 -2.17
N ALA A 124 -18.44 3.11 -3.11
CA ALA A 124 -18.34 4.54 -2.86
C ALA A 124 -19.25 5.02 -1.70
N ILE A 125 -20.49 4.54 -1.62
CA ILE A 125 -21.38 4.83 -0.48
C ILE A 125 -20.76 4.36 0.84
N ILE A 126 -20.15 3.17 0.85
CA ILE A 126 -19.54 2.59 2.06
C ILE A 126 -18.33 3.42 2.49
N LEU A 127 -17.44 3.78 1.56
CA LEU A 127 -16.30 4.67 1.82
C LEU A 127 -16.78 6.03 2.33
N TYR A 128 -17.78 6.63 1.69
CA TYR A 128 -18.37 7.90 2.11
C TYR A 128 -18.91 7.83 3.55
N ASN A 129 -19.59 6.75 3.91
CA ASN A 129 -20.08 6.57 5.28
C ASN A 129 -18.93 6.38 6.28
N TYR A 130 -17.87 5.67 5.89
CA TYR A 130 -16.65 5.56 6.70
C TYR A 130 -15.99 6.93 6.92
N MET A 131 -15.83 7.72 5.86
CA MET A 131 -15.31 9.08 5.93
C MET A 131 -16.16 9.96 6.87
N LYS A 132 -17.50 9.85 6.80
CA LYS A 132 -18.40 10.56 7.73
C LYS A 132 -18.22 10.11 9.18
N TYR A 133 -18.08 8.80 9.40
CA TYR A 133 -17.79 8.25 10.73
C TYR A 133 -16.50 8.85 11.29
N GLN A 134 -15.46 8.92 10.46
CA GLN A 134 -14.17 9.56 10.75
C GLN A 134 -14.19 11.09 10.64
N LYS A 135 -15.37 11.74 10.53
CA LYS A 135 -15.50 13.21 10.53
C LYS A 135 -14.76 13.94 9.40
N TRP A 136 -14.64 13.33 8.23
CA TRP A 136 -14.10 14.01 7.04
C TRP A 136 -15.07 15.07 6.52
N ASP A 137 -14.53 16.11 5.88
CA ASP A 137 -15.34 17.08 5.13
C ASP A 137 -15.82 16.50 3.79
N VAL A 138 -17.04 15.97 3.81
CA VAL A 138 -17.68 15.40 2.62
C VAL A 138 -18.75 16.31 2.03
N SER A 139 -18.61 17.63 2.25
CA SER A 139 -19.51 18.65 1.70
C SER A 139 -19.19 19.01 0.24
N ARG A 140 -17.91 18.90 -0.13
CA ARG A 140 -17.38 19.22 -1.45
C ARG A 140 -17.87 18.24 -2.50
N GLN A 141 -18.17 18.74 -3.70
CA GLN A 141 -18.56 17.93 -4.84
C GLN A 141 -17.42 17.91 -5.87
N GLY A 142 -16.91 16.71 -6.15
CA GLY A 142 -15.91 16.47 -7.18
C GLY A 142 -16.45 16.60 -8.61
N LYS A 143 -15.59 16.29 -9.58
CA LYS A 143 -15.91 16.32 -11.02
C LYS A 143 -16.98 15.26 -11.35
N ARG A 144 -17.82 15.58 -12.34
CA ARG A 144 -18.82 14.66 -12.90
C ARG A 144 -18.16 13.68 -13.87
N TYR A 145 -18.76 12.51 -14.02
CA TYR A 145 -18.30 11.44 -14.90
C TYR A 145 -19.09 11.42 -16.22
N ARG A 146 -18.52 10.83 -17.28
CA ARG A 146 -19.24 10.69 -18.55
C ARG A 146 -20.50 9.82 -18.43
N ASP A 147 -20.44 8.82 -17.57
CA ASP A 147 -21.54 7.90 -17.25
C ASP A 147 -22.34 8.34 -16.00
N ASP A 148 -22.33 9.62 -15.65
CA ASP A 148 -23.04 10.16 -14.46
C ASP A 148 -24.54 9.83 -14.44
N LYS A 149 -25.16 9.69 -15.61
CA LYS A 149 -26.57 9.28 -15.76
C LYS A 149 -26.82 7.85 -15.29
N GLN A 150 -25.80 7.00 -15.26
CA GLN A 150 -25.91 5.61 -14.80
C GLN A 150 -25.72 5.46 -13.28
N ILE A 151 -25.22 6.51 -12.61
CA ILE A 151 -25.04 6.54 -11.16
C ILE A 151 -26.39 6.77 -10.49
N GLU A 152 -26.78 5.87 -9.58
CA GLU A 152 -28.01 6.03 -8.83
C GLU A 152 -28.01 7.35 -8.04
N THR A 153 -29.15 8.05 -7.99
CA THR A 153 -29.28 9.36 -7.33
C THR A 153 -28.75 9.36 -5.90
N LYS A 154 -29.03 8.29 -5.13
CA LYS A 154 -28.54 8.13 -3.75
C LYS A 154 -27.03 7.91 -3.64
N ALA A 155 -26.37 7.46 -4.71
CA ALA A 155 -24.93 7.21 -4.75
C ALA A 155 -24.14 8.44 -5.21
N LYS A 156 -24.74 9.36 -5.98
CA LYS A 156 -24.05 10.52 -6.57
C LYS A 156 -23.21 11.30 -5.56
N ARG A 157 -23.80 11.66 -4.43
CA ARG A 157 -23.08 12.41 -3.38
C ARG A 157 -21.86 11.66 -2.88
N ALA A 158 -21.98 10.35 -2.66
CA ALA A 158 -20.87 9.52 -2.21
C ALA A 158 -19.79 9.42 -3.29
N VAL A 159 -20.18 9.17 -4.55
CA VAL A 159 -19.28 9.08 -5.69
C VAL A 159 -18.48 10.36 -5.87
N TYR A 160 -19.12 11.53 -5.84
CA TYR A 160 -18.41 12.81 -5.97
C TYR A 160 -17.48 13.10 -4.80
N ALA A 161 -17.88 12.73 -3.58
CA ALA A 161 -17.05 12.93 -2.39
C ALA A 161 -15.78 12.07 -2.45
N VAL A 162 -15.88 10.78 -2.75
CA VAL A 162 -14.69 9.91 -2.84
C VAL A 162 -13.78 10.32 -4.00
N ALA A 163 -14.34 10.92 -5.06
CA ALA A 163 -13.59 11.48 -6.18
C ALA A 163 -12.79 12.73 -5.79
N THR A 164 -13.32 13.59 -4.90
CA THR A 164 -12.60 14.78 -4.40
C THR A 164 -11.28 14.41 -3.71
N TYR A 165 -11.22 13.22 -3.11
CA TYR A 165 -10.04 12.72 -2.40
C TYR A 165 -9.20 11.73 -3.23
N ASP A 166 -9.52 11.53 -4.50
CA ASP A 166 -8.90 10.53 -5.39
C ASP A 166 -8.83 9.10 -4.80
N ILE A 167 -9.80 8.74 -3.95
CA ILE A 167 -9.84 7.41 -3.33
C ILE A 167 -10.24 6.34 -4.36
N MET A 168 -11.15 6.70 -5.27
CA MET A 168 -11.61 5.85 -6.37
C MET A 168 -11.34 6.54 -7.71
N PRO A 169 -10.12 6.43 -8.25
CA PRO A 169 -9.71 7.17 -9.44
C PRO A 169 -10.47 6.70 -10.68
N MET A 170 -10.54 7.60 -11.66
CA MET A 170 -11.27 7.38 -12.91
C MET A 170 -10.54 6.38 -13.82
N THR A 171 -11.31 5.59 -14.58
CA THR A 171 -10.81 4.90 -15.77
C THR A 171 -11.29 5.65 -17.01
N LYS A 172 -10.40 6.36 -17.72
CA LYS A 172 -10.72 7.07 -18.98
C LYS A 172 -12.00 7.94 -18.90
N GLU A 173 -12.17 8.71 -17.81
CA GLU A 173 -13.33 9.59 -17.53
C GLU A 173 -14.68 8.89 -17.20
N PHE A 174 -14.70 7.56 -17.06
CA PHE A 174 -15.89 6.78 -16.63
C PHE A 174 -15.76 6.30 -15.18
N PHE A 175 -16.90 6.25 -14.46
CA PHE A 175 -16.97 5.72 -13.10
C PHE A 175 -17.30 4.22 -13.05
N LEU A 176 -18.09 3.72 -14.01
CA LEU A 176 -18.59 2.35 -14.12
C LEU A 176 -19.43 1.91 -12.90
N PRO A 177 -20.53 2.62 -12.54
CA PRO A 177 -21.22 2.48 -11.25
C PRO A 177 -21.74 1.07 -10.94
N ARG A 178 -22.05 0.29 -11.98
CA ARG A 178 -22.62 -1.06 -11.88
C ARG A 178 -21.58 -2.18 -11.94
N ALA A 179 -20.33 -1.88 -12.27
CA ALA A 179 -19.28 -2.90 -12.31
C ALA A 179 -19.00 -3.46 -10.91
N TRP A 180 -18.72 -4.76 -10.84
CA TRP A 180 -18.35 -5.43 -9.60
C TRP A 180 -16.92 -5.09 -9.19
N VAL A 181 -16.71 -4.91 -7.89
CA VAL A 181 -15.40 -4.55 -7.32
C VAL A 181 -14.60 -5.81 -7.03
N THR A 182 -13.39 -5.90 -7.57
CA THR A 182 -12.45 -6.97 -7.25
C THR A 182 -11.82 -6.77 -5.86
N ARG A 183 -11.30 -7.84 -5.26
CA ARG A 183 -10.58 -7.79 -3.98
C ARG A 183 -9.37 -6.87 -4.05
N GLN A 184 -8.65 -6.90 -5.17
CA GLN A 184 -7.52 -5.99 -5.41
C GLN A 184 -7.97 -4.53 -5.41
N GLU A 185 -8.97 -4.17 -6.22
CA GLU A 185 -9.48 -2.79 -6.27
C GLU A 185 -9.97 -2.30 -4.90
N ALA A 186 -10.69 -3.16 -4.17
CA ALA A 186 -11.17 -2.82 -2.84
C ALA A 186 -10.02 -2.48 -1.89
N VAL A 187 -8.96 -3.30 -1.86
CA VAL A 187 -7.80 -3.07 -0.99
C VAL A 187 -7.03 -1.83 -1.42
N MET A 188 -6.87 -1.59 -2.72
CA MET A 188 -6.24 -0.35 -3.23
C MET A 188 -6.97 0.90 -2.74
N TRP A 189 -8.29 0.96 -2.88
CA TRP A 189 -9.07 2.14 -2.46
C TRP A 189 -9.12 2.29 -0.94
N LEU A 190 -9.19 1.19 -0.19
CA LEU A 190 -9.10 1.23 1.27
C LEU A 190 -7.72 1.66 1.74
N HIS A 191 -6.65 1.30 1.02
CA HIS A 191 -5.30 1.74 1.31
C HIS A 191 -5.14 3.24 1.08
N ARG A 192 -5.64 3.77 -0.03
CA ARG A 192 -5.69 5.23 -0.27
C ARG A 192 -6.42 5.97 0.85
N LEU A 193 -7.60 5.47 1.23
CA LEU A 193 -8.38 6.01 2.36
C LEU A 193 -7.57 5.98 3.67
N TYR A 194 -6.89 4.87 3.95
CA TYR A 194 -6.10 4.67 5.16
C TYR A 194 -4.92 5.65 5.26
N VAL A 195 -4.14 5.79 4.17
CA VAL A 195 -3.00 6.70 4.11
C VAL A 195 -3.43 8.16 4.32
N LEU A 196 -4.51 8.57 3.66
CA LEU A 196 -5.08 9.91 3.82
C LEU A 196 -5.58 10.17 5.25
N GLU A 197 -6.15 9.16 5.91
CA GLU A 197 -6.54 9.23 7.32
C GLU A 197 -5.32 9.46 8.23
N GLU A 198 -4.26 8.65 8.05
CA GLU A 198 -3.02 8.82 8.83
C GLU A 198 -2.40 10.21 8.65
N ALA A 199 -2.36 10.71 7.41
CA ALA A 199 -1.85 12.05 7.11
C ALA A 199 -2.65 13.14 7.83
N ARG A 200 -3.98 13.03 7.81
CA ARG A 200 -4.88 13.97 8.48
C ARG A 200 -4.72 13.95 10.00
N MET A 201 -4.58 12.76 10.59
CA MET A 201 -4.38 12.60 12.04
C MET A 201 -3.03 13.18 12.47
N LYS A 202 -1.96 12.98 11.69
CA LYS A 202 -0.66 13.61 11.93
C LYS A 202 -0.74 15.13 11.89
N GLN A 203 -1.44 15.70 10.91
CA GLN A 203 -1.65 17.15 10.82
C GLN A 203 -2.42 17.70 12.02
N ALA A 204 -3.52 17.06 12.42
CA ALA A 204 -4.30 17.47 13.60
C ALA A 204 -3.47 17.44 14.89
N HIS A 205 -2.59 16.44 15.05
CA HIS A 205 -1.70 16.36 16.20
C HIS A 205 -0.66 17.49 16.21
N THR A 206 -0.05 17.80 15.07
CA THR A 206 0.91 18.91 14.93
C THR A 206 0.27 20.26 15.23
N THR A 207 -0.97 20.50 14.77
CA THR A 207 -1.71 21.75 15.05
C THR A 207 -2.00 21.92 16.54
N ASN A 208 -2.46 20.86 17.22
CA ASN A 208 -2.70 20.91 18.66
C ASN A 208 -1.41 21.16 19.47
N LEU A 209 -0.28 20.58 19.07
CA LEU A 209 1.02 20.80 19.72
C LEU A 209 1.50 22.26 19.60
N MET A 210 1.23 22.92 18.46
CA MET A 210 1.57 24.32 18.25
C MET A 210 0.69 25.27 19.08
N GLU A 211 -0.61 24.96 19.21
CA GLU A 211 -1.53 25.73 20.06
C GLU A 211 -1.20 25.60 21.56
N THR A 212 -0.80 24.41 22.01
CA THR A 212 -0.41 24.18 23.41
C THR A 212 0.95 24.78 23.79
N SER A 213 1.80 25.14 22.81
CA SER A 213 3.16 25.64 23.04
C SER A 213 3.27 27.17 23.06
N GLY A 214 2.17 27.91 22.97
CA GLY A 214 2.14 29.36 23.17
C GLY A 214 2.88 30.21 22.13
N VAL A 215 3.37 29.63 21.03
CA VAL A 215 4.03 30.39 19.96
C VAL A 215 2.96 31.07 19.09
N LYS A 216 2.65 32.34 19.40
CA LYS A 216 1.87 33.22 18.50
C LYS A 216 2.72 33.60 17.29
N GLY A 217 2.69 32.76 16.26
CA GLY A 217 3.19 33.06 14.92
C GLY A 217 2.06 33.56 14.02
N ILE A 218 2.30 34.68 13.34
CA ILE A 218 1.38 35.37 12.41
C ILE A 218 0.78 34.37 11.41
N VAL A 219 -0.51 34.06 11.58
CA VAL A 219 -1.29 33.42 10.53
C VAL A 219 -1.63 34.54 9.53
N PRO A 220 -1.16 34.52 8.27
CA PRO A 220 -1.76 35.40 7.28
C PRO A 220 -3.23 35.03 7.18
N ALA A 221 -4.11 36.00 7.40
CA ALA A 221 -5.55 35.88 7.23
C ALA A 221 -5.89 35.69 5.75
N SER A 222 -5.55 34.53 5.19
CA SER A 222 -6.07 33.98 3.94
C SER A 222 -5.62 32.52 3.79
N ALA A 223 -6.25 31.63 4.55
CA ALA A 223 -6.25 30.19 4.27
C ALA A 223 -7.69 29.64 4.31
N LYS A 224 -8.64 30.41 3.78
CA LYS A 224 -9.89 29.88 3.25
C LYS A 224 -9.66 29.64 1.76
N GLY A 225 -9.54 28.37 1.35
CA GLY A 225 -9.73 28.01 -0.06
C GLY A 225 -8.52 27.57 -0.87
N VAL A 226 -7.39 27.19 -0.27
CA VAL A 226 -6.39 26.41 -1.00
C VAL A 226 -6.65 24.93 -0.72
N ALA A 227 -7.16 24.21 -1.71
CA ALA A 227 -7.18 22.75 -1.65
C ALA A 227 -5.75 22.28 -1.36
N PRO A 228 -5.51 21.30 -0.46
CA PRO A 228 -4.19 20.71 -0.34
C PRO A 228 -3.80 20.26 -1.76
N VAL A 229 -2.69 20.78 -2.28
CA VAL A 229 -2.15 20.35 -3.56
C VAL A 229 -1.76 18.90 -3.36
N VAL A 230 -2.65 17.99 -3.74
CA VAL A 230 -2.36 16.55 -3.80
C VAL A 230 -1.36 16.40 -4.92
N VAL A 231 -0.07 16.43 -4.59
CA VAL A 231 0.97 16.13 -5.58
C VAL A 231 0.89 14.64 -5.85
N GLU A 232 0.50 14.29 -7.06
CA GLU A 232 0.46 12.91 -7.53
C GLU A 232 1.89 12.32 -7.51
N GLU A 233 2.04 11.06 -7.11
CA GLU A 233 3.33 10.34 -7.10
C GLU A 233 4.07 10.47 -8.43
N LYS A 234 3.32 10.43 -9.53
CA LYS A 234 3.84 10.61 -10.88
C LYS A 234 4.56 11.94 -11.07
N GLN A 235 4.08 13.03 -10.47
CA GLN A 235 4.72 14.35 -10.57
C GLN A 235 6.03 14.40 -9.77
N ILE A 236 6.06 13.74 -8.61
CA ILE A 236 7.27 13.60 -7.78
C ILE A 236 8.31 12.75 -8.51
N GLU A 237 7.89 11.60 -9.03
CA GLU A 237 8.75 10.71 -9.80
C GLU A 237 9.32 11.42 -11.03
N GLN A 238 8.49 12.10 -11.82
CA GLN A 238 8.96 12.86 -12.99
C GLN A 238 9.96 13.96 -12.61
N ALA A 239 9.71 14.70 -11.53
CA ALA A 239 10.64 15.73 -11.07
C ALA A 239 11.98 15.13 -10.61
N VAL A 240 11.94 14.01 -9.89
CA VAL A 240 13.16 13.29 -9.46
C VAL A 240 13.90 12.68 -10.64
N LEU A 241 13.21 12.09 -11.62
CA LEU A 241 13.81 11.56 -12.84
C LEU A 241 14.52 12.68 -13.63
N ALA A 242 13.92 13.87 -13.75
CA ALA A 242 14.57 15.01 -14.39
C ALA A 242 15.85 15.46 -13.64
N ILE A 243 15.84 15.44 -12.31
CA ILE A 243 17.04 15.69 -11.50
C ILE A 243 18.13 14.64 -11.79
N LEU A 244 17.75 13.36 -11.84
CA LEU A 244 18.68 12.26 -12.09
C LEU A 244 19.25 12.30 -13.52
N GLU A 245 18.43 12.62 -14.54
CA GLU A 245 18.90 12.81 -15.91
C GLU A 245 19.89 13.96 -16.02
N LYS A 246 19.66 15.07 -15.29
CA LYS A 246 20.61 16.19 -15.27
C LYS A 246 21.93 15.82 -14.61
N GLU A 247 21.90 15.07 -13.50
CA GLU A 247 23.10 14.70 -12.74
C GLU A 247 23.92 13.60 -13.43
N TYR A 248 23.26 12.61 -14.03
CA TYR A 248 23.91 11.44 -14.63
C TYR A 248 23.96 11.48 -16.17
N GLY A 249 23.33 12.46 -16.80
CA GLY A 249 23.14 12.54 -18.26
C GLY A 249 22.04 11.61 -18.80
N SER A 250 21.73 10.51 -18.11
CA SER A 250 20.60 9.62 -18.45
C SER A 250 20.18 8.75 -17.26
N ILE A 251 18.93 8.28 -17.27
CA ILE A 251 18.46 7.29 -16.28
C ILE A 251 19.21 5.97 -16.39
N LYS A 252 19.67 5.60 -17.60
CA LYS A 252 20.51 4.41 -17.79
C LYS A 252 21.82 4.54 -17.02
N ALA A 253 22.49 5.69 -17.11
CA ALA A 253 23.72 5.95 -16.35
C ALA A 253 23.47 5.96 -14.84
N PHE A 254 22.34 6.52 -14.38
CA PHE A 254 21.93 6.40 -12.97
C PHE A 254 21.73 4.95 -12.54
N SER A 255 21.14 4.08 -13.38
CA SER A 255 20.86 2.69 -13.02
C SER A 255 22.11 1.84 -12.72
N GLU A 256 23.29 2.28 -13.17
CA GLU A 256 24.60 1.69 -12.85
C GLU A 256 25.09 2.06 -11.45
N ASP A 257 24.65 3.21 -10.91
CA ASP A 257 25.08 3.74 -9.62
C ASP A 257 24.00 3.66 -8.53
N GLY A 258 22.72 3.60 -8.90
CA GLY A 258 21.61 3.70 -7.97
C GLY A 258 20.35 2.91 -8.31
N VAL A 259 19.37 3.10 -7.43
CA VAL A 259 18.08 2.42 -7.41
C VAL A 259 17.02 3.44 -6.99
N LEU A 260 15.86 3.34 -7.60
CA LEU A 260 14.69 4.17 -7.34
C LEU A 260 13.50 3.27 -7.05
N TYR A 261 12.82 3.47 -5.91
CA TYR A 261 11.61 2.72 -5.59
C TYR A 261 10.73 3.52 -4.62
N TRP A 262 9.42 3.25 -4.67
CA TRP A 262 8.47 3.77 -3.70
C TRP A 262 8.36 2.86 -2.48
N GLN A 263 8.31 3.46 -1.29
CA GLN A 263 7.94 2.80 -0.05
C GLN A 263 6.88 3.65 0.66
N GLY A 264 5.63 3.20 0.58
CA GLY A 264 4.49 4.04 0.96
C GLY A 264 4.47 5.32 0.13
N ASP A 265 4.30 6.46 0.79
CA ASP A 265 4.28 7.78 0.16
C ASP A 265 5.67 8.40 -0.09
N ILE A 266 6.76 7.66 0.18
CA ILE A 266 8.13 8.15 0.07
C ILE A 266 8.83 7.51 -1.12
N LEU A 267 9.37 8.34 -2.01
CA LEU A 267 10.27 7.92 -3.08
C LEU A 267 11.69 7.81 -2.53
N HIS A 268 12.23 6.61 -2.51
CA HIS A 268 13.61 6.33 -2.11
C HIS A 268 14.51 6.42 -3.33
N VAL A 269 15.40 7.40 -3.32
CA VAL A 269 16.48 7.57 -4.30
C VAL A 269 17.77 7.14 -3.61
N ARG A 270 18.29 5.96 -3.97
CA ARG A 270 19.50 5.43 -3.33
C ARG A 270 20.61 5.28 -4.34
N MET A 271 21.83 5.64 -3.96
CA MET A 271 22.99 5.60 -4.86
C MET A 271 24.30 5.34 -4.11
N LYS A 272 25.22 4.66 -4.79
CA LYS A 272 26.54 4.31 -4.26
C LYS A 272 27.43 5.56 -4.18
N SER A 273 27.52 6.33 -5.27
CA SER A 273 28.36 7.54 -5.34
C SER A 273 27.96 8.60 -4.32
N THR A 274 28.90 8.96 -3.45
CA THR A 274 28.70 10.02 -2.46
C THR A 274 28.60 11.41 -3.10
N ALA A 275 29.31 11.65 -4.21
CA ALA A 275 29.31 12.93 -4.91
C ALA A 275 27.93 13.20 -5.54
N HIS A 276 27.43 12.25 -6.34
CA HIS A 276 26.09 12.35 -6.93
C HIS A 276 25.01 12.41 -5.86
N ARG A 277 25.15 11.64 -4.76
CA ARG A 277 24.20 11.69 -3.64
C ARG A 277 24.05 13.09 -3.05
N LYS A 278 25.17 13.79 -2.81
CA LYS A 278 25.14 15.17 -2.32
C LYS A 278 24.56 16.14 -3.34
N ALA A 279 24.78 15.93 -4.63
CA ALA A 279 24.20 16.76 -5.68
C ALA A 279 22.67 16.58 -5.77
N VAL A 280 22.20 15.33 -5.86
CA VAL A 280 20.77 15.00 -5.89
C VAL A 280 20.05 15.47 -4.62
N GLN A 281 20.67 15.30 -3.44
CA GLN A 281 20.08 15.78 -2.19
C GLN A 281 19.90 17.31 -2.17
N ARG A 282 20.84 18.08 -2.74
CA ARG A 282 20.69 19.53 -2.89
C ARG A 282 19.57 19.89 -3.87
N CYS A 283 19.44 19.18 -4.99
CA CYS A 283 18.36 19.41 -5.95
C CYS A 283 16.99 19.08 -5.36
N VAL A 284 16.87 17.97 -4.62
CA VAL A 284 15.63 17.59 -3.93
C VAL A 284 15.24 18.62 -2.87
N ALA A 285 16.20 19.16 -2.12
CA ALA A 285 15.95 20.23 -1.15
C ALA A 285 15.43 21.54 -1.81
N GLY A 286 15.72 21.76 -3.10
CA GLY A 286 15.21 22.88 -3.88
C GLY A 286 13.84 22.64 -4.53
N MET A 287 13.27 21.44 -4.42
CA MET A 287 11.91 21.15 -4.91
C MET A 287 10.86 21.86 -4.04
N PRO A 288 9.61 22.04 -4.55
CA PRO A 288 8.51 22.48 -3.69
C PRO A 288 8.43 21.61 -2.43
N GLN A 289 8.28 22.23 -1.26
CA GLN A 289 8.32 21.51 0.02
C GLN A 289 7.30 20.36 0.09
N THR A 290 6.14 20.50 -0.54
CA THR A 290 5.10 19.47 -0.65
C THR A 290 5.59 18.19 -1.36
N MET A 291 6.62 18.29 -2.19
CA MET A 291 7.26 17.18 -2.90
C MET A 291 8.53 16.70 -2.18
N ALA A 292 9.37 17.65 -1.73
CA ALA A 292 10.66 17.34 -1.12
C ALA A 292 10.52 16.43 0.13
N VAL A 293 9.48 16.66 0.95
CA VAL A 293 9.19 15.83 2.14
C VAL A 293 8.83 14.38 1.80
N ARG A 294 8.51 14.09 0.54
CA ARG A 294 8.17 12.76 0.02
C ARG A 294 9.32 12.08 -0.73
N VAL A 295 10.52 12.64 -0.68
CA VAL A 295 11.71 12.05 -1.34
C VAL A 295 12.80 11.89 -0.30
N THR A 296 13.37 10.69 -0.22
CA THR A 296 14.58 10.46 0.59
C THR A 296 15.74 10.11 -0.32
N VAL A 297 16.90 10.70 -0.03
CA VAL A 297 18.14 10.43 -0.74
C VAL A 297 19.10 9.73 0.22
N GLN A 298 19.48 8.48 -0.08
CA GLN A 298 20.24 7.63 0.83
C GLN A 298 21.38 6.92 0.12
N ALA A 299 22.34 6.39 0.89
CA ALA A 299 23.36 5.50 0.34
C ALA A 299 22.72 4.16 -0.08
N ALA A 300 23.27 3.54 -1.13
CA ALA A 300 22.98 2.16 -1.51
C ALA A 300 24.27 1.34 -1.53
N GLN A 301 24.17 0.05 -1.24
CA GLN A 301 25.26 -0.91 -1.51
C GLN A 301 25.27 -1.37 -2.96
N TYR A 302 24.09 -1.55 -3.56
CA TYR A 302 23.91 -2.10 -4.91
C TYR A 302 23.04 -1.20 -5.76
N SER A 303 23.40 -1.05 -7.04
CA SER A 303 22.58 -0.39 -8.04
C SER A 303 21.58 -1.35 -8.69
N THR A 304 20.70 -0.79 -9.53
CA THR A 304 19.76 -1.59 -10.34
C THR A 304 20.50 -2.61 -11.21
N VAL A 305 21.58 -2.19 -11.87
CA VAL A 305 22.39 -3.07 -12.72
C VAL A 305 23.16 -4.12 -11.90
N ASP A 306 23.65 -3.76 -10.71
CA ASP A 306 24.29 -4.73 -9.81
C ASP A 306 23.31 -5.85 -9.45
N TYR A 307 22.08 -5.51 -9.05
CA TYR A 307 21.05 -6.51 -8.74
C TYR A 307 20.71 -7.40 -9.94
N GLN A 308 20.57 -6.84 -11.14
CA GLN A 308 20.30 -7.63 -12.35
C GLN A 308 21.43 -8.62 -12.63
N ARG A 309 22.68 -8.18 -12.53
CA ARG A 309 23.86 -9.02 -12.73
C ARG A 309 23.94 -10.14 -11.69
N LEU A 310 23.68 -9.83 -10.42
CA LEU A 310 23.70 -10.79 -9.33
C LEU A 310 22.57 -11.83 -9.44
N ILE A 311 21.36 -11.40 -9.83
CA ILE A 311 20.23 -12.30 -10.09
C ILE A 311 20.55 -13.24 -11.25
N GLU A 312 21.10 -12.72 -12.35
CA GLU A 312 21.43 -13.54 -13.51
C GLU A 312 22.54 -14.54 -13.20
N LYS A 313 23.57 -14.09 -12.47
CA LYS A 313 24.63 -14.99 -11.95
C LYS A 313 24.04 -16.09 -11.05
N ALA A 314 23.12 -15.76 -10.15
CA ALA A 314 22.44 -16.73 -9.31
C ALA A 314 21.67 -17.77 -10.14
N LYS A 315 20.93 -17.33 -11.16
CA LYS A 315 20.19 -18.22 -12.08
C LYS A 315 21.13 -19.18 -12.82
N GLN A 316 22.22 -18.66 -13.38
CA GLN A 316 23.20 -19.47 -14.11
C GLN A 316 23.84 -20.53 -13.21
N VAL A 317 24.27 -20.15 -12.00
CA VAL A 317 24.85 -21.08 -11.02
C VAL A 317 23.84 -22.15 -10.60
N TYR A 318 22.60 -21.75 -10.33
CA TYR A 318 21.54 -22.70 -9.95
C TYR A 318 21.27 -23.72 -11.06
N ILE A 319 21.10 -23.27 -12.31
CA ILE A 319 20.84 -24.14 -13.46
C ILE A 319 22.03 -25.06 -13.74
N ALA A 320 23.27 -24.58 -13.61
CA ALA A 320 24.46 -25.40 -13.82
C ALA A 320 24.53 -26.60 -12.85
N HIS A 321 24.09 -26.42 -11.60
CA HIS A 321 24.05 -27.48 -10.59
C HIS A 321 22.73 -28.25 -10.59
N ASN A 322 21.68 -27.72 -11.24
CA ASN A 322 20.34 -28.30 -11.30
C ASN A 322 19.77 -28.12 -12.72
N PRO A 323 20.25 -28.90 -13.71
CA PRO A 323 19.89 -28.68 -15.12
C PRO A 323 18.38 -28.79 -15.42
N GLN A 324 17.67 -29.61 -14.64
CA GLN A 324 16.20 -29.76 -14.71
C GLN A 324 15.45 -28.85 -13.72
N GLY A 325 16.20 -28.12 -12.88
CA GLY A 325 15.67 -27.24 -11.86
C GLY A 325 15.08 -25.97 -12.47
N LYS A 326 14.01 -25.47 -11.85
CA LYS A 326 13.40 -24.18 -12.21
C LYS A 326 13.48 -23.22 -11.04
N VAL A 327 14.05 -22.04 -11.28
CA VAL A 327 13.96 -20.89 -10.38
C VAL A 327 12.51 -20.42 -10.38
N GLN A 328 11.88 -20.42 -9.21
CA GLN A 328 10.46 -20.08 -9.05
C GLN A 328 10.26 -18.57 -8.96
N ASP A 329 11.19 -17.88 -8.30
CA ASP A 329 11.18 -16.42 -8.18
C ASP A 329 12.60 -15.91 -7.90
N ALA A 330 12.92 -14.74 -8.42
CA ALA A 330 14.18 -14.05 -8.17
C ALA A 330 13.92 -12.55 -8.21
N ARG A 331 13.72 -11.94 -7.03
CA ARG A 331 13.33 -10.54 -6.91
C ARG A 331 14.20 -9.78 -5.92
N ILE A 332 14.14 -8.45 -6.01
CA ILE A 332 14.89 -7.55 -5.14
C ILE A 332 14.00 -7.15 -3.95
N ASN A 333 14.55 -7.22 -2.75
CA ASN A 333 14.01 -6.57 -1.56
C ASN A 333 14.86 -5.33 -1.28
N TYR A 334 14.40 -4.17 -1.77
CA TYR A 334 15.13 -2.92 -1.68
C TYR A 334 15.28 -2.38 -0.24
N ILE A 335 14.40 -2.80 0.67
CA ILE A 335 14.43 -2.41 2.09
C ILE A 335 15.57 -3.15 2.80
N GLN A 336 15.70 -4.46 2.55
CA GLN A 336 16.73 -5.29 3.18
C GLN A 336 18.03 -5.34 2.37
N GLU A 337 18.05 -4.74 1.18
CA GLU A 337 19.12 -4.85 0.18
C GLU A 337 19.49 -6.32 -0.07
N LYS A 338 18.47 -7.16 -0.29
CA LYS A 338 18.62 -8.59 -0.58
C LYS A 338 18.01 -8.97 -1.90
N ILE A 339 18.53 -10.04 -2.50
CA ILE A 339 17.90 -10.76 -3.59
C ILE A 339 17.19 -11.97 -2.98
N VAL A 340 15.88 -11.98 -3.04
CA VAL A 340 15.08 -13.15 -2.66
C VAL A 340 15.08 -14.11 -3.82
N PHE A 341 15.69 -15.26 -3.64
CA PHE A 341 15.85 -16.28 -4.66
C PHE A 341 15.14 -17.56 -4.20
N LYS A 342 14.09 -17.96 -4.91
CA LYS A 342 13.16 -19.02 -4.52
C LYS A 342 13.19 -20.17 -5.52
N MET A 343 13.31 -21.40 -5.03
CA MET A 343 13.42 -22.60 -5.87
C MET A 343 12.81 -23.84 -5.19
N LYS A 344 12.58 -24.90 -5.99
CA LYS A 344 12.08 -26.21 -5.50
C LYS A 344 13.25 -27.13 -5.21
N GLY A 345 13.46 -27.46 -3.93
CA GLY A 345 14.60 -28.27 -3.50
C GLY A 345 15.95 -27.57 -3.69
N MET A 346 16.94 -27.92 -2.86
CA MET A 346 18.30 -27.39 -2.98
C MET A 346 19.29 -28.33 -2.29
N SER A 347 20.28 -28.84 -3.04
CA SER A 347 21.39 -29.59 -2.45
C SER A 347 22.32 -28.66 -1.66
N THR A 348 23.06 -29.22 -0.70
CA THR A 348 24.06 -28.46 0.08
C THR A 348 25.13 -27.87 -0.84
N GLU A 349 25.54 -28.60 -1.88
CA GLU A 349 26.50 -28.15 -2.89
C GLU A 349 25.96 -26.95 -3.68
N THR A 350 24.71 -27.02 -4.15
CA THR A 350 24.07 -25.90 -4.86
C THR A 350 23.98 -24.66 -3.96
N ARG A 351 23.61 -24.85 -2.69
CA ARG A 351 23.54 -23.76 -1.71
C ARG A 351 24.91 -23.08 -1.56
N GLN A 352 25.96 -23.87 -1.42
CA GLN A 352 27.32 -23.35 -1.26
C GLN A 352 27.77 -22.61 -2.53
N ALA A 353 27.57 -23.19 -3.71
CA ALA A 353 27.92 -22.57 -4.98
C ALA A 353 27.20 -21.21 -5.19
N LEU A 354 25.92 -21.13 -4.84
CA LEU A 354 25.15 -19.88 -4.89
C LEU A 354 25.69 -18.84 -3.92
N GLN A 355 26.02 -19.26 -2.70
CA GLN A 355 26.58 -18.41 -1.67
C GLN A 355 27.97 -17.89 -2.07
N ASP A 356 28.82 -18.72 -2.66
CA ASP A 356 30.16 -18.33 -3.12
C ASP A 356 30.08 -17.38 -4.32
N ALA A 357 29.12 -17.61 -5.23
CA ALA A 357 28.97 -16.81 -6.43
C ALA A 357 28.38 -15.41 -6.18
N VAL A 358 27.41 -15.31 -5.27
CA VAL A 358 26.57 -14.10 -5.12
C VAL A 358 26.74 -13.47 -3.74
N GLY A 359 27.12 -14.24 -2.73
CA GLY A 359 27.36 -13.76 -1.38
C GLY A 359 26.09 -13.49 -0.58
N ASN A 360 26.27 -12.83 0.57
CA ASN A 360 25.24 -12.61 1.57
C ASN A 360 24.06 -11.73 1.12
N VAL A 361 24.14 -11.11 -0.06
CA VAL A 361 23.01 -10.40 -0.67
C VAL A 361 21.90 -11.38 -1.06
N LEU A 362 22.21 -12.65 -1.29
CA LEU A 362 21.24 -13.67 -1.67
C LEU A 362 20.52 -14.25 -0.44
N LEU A 363 19.19 -14.16 -0.44
CA LEU A 363 18.31 -14.82 0.52
C LEU A 363 17.64 -16.00 -0.18
N LEU A 364 18.07 -17.21 0.16
CA LEU A 364 17.59 -18.46 -0.42
C LEU A 364 16.31 -18.92 0.28
N ILE A 365 15.26 -19.16 -0.50
CA ILE A 365 13.99 -19.73 -0.01
C ILE A 365 13.73 -21.05 -0.76
N VAL A 366 13.76 -22.16 -0.02
CA VAL A 366 13.42 -23.48 -0.54
C VAL A 366 11.95 -23.74 -0.25
N ILE A 367 11.20 -24.17 -1.27
CA ILE A 367 9.79 -24.57 -1.16
C ILE A 367 9.55 -26.00 -1.60
#